data_AF-A0AAJ2S0Y4-F1
#
_entry.id   AF-A0AAJ2S0Y4-F1
#
_cell.length_a   1.000
_cell.length_b   1.000
_cell.length_c   1.000
_cell.angle_alpha   90.00
_cell.angle_beta   90.00
_cell.angle_gamma   90.00
#
_symmetry.space_group_name_H-M   'P 1'
#
loop_
_entity.id
_entity.type
_entity.pdbx_description
1 polymer ?
#
loop_
_entity_poly.entity_id
_entity_poly.type
_entity_poly.pdbx_seq_one_letter_code
_entity_poly.pdbx_strand_id
1 'polypeptide(L)'
;MEKLARLGLRTDPTIFFTSAGLMVLFLVALIIAPEMIGSIFAAGRSWVVTNLGWFFIFGVSFWLVFLLWIALSRYGNIRLGGEDDRPEYGVLTF
;
A
#
# COMPACT_ATOMS: atom_id res chain seq x y z
N MET A 1 19.42 4.13 -21.46
CA MET A 1 19.30 2.69 -21.15
C MET A 1 20.64 2.06 -20.78
N GLU A 2 21.71 2.23 -21.57
CA GLU A 2 23.03 1.61 -21.31
C GLU A 2 23.82 2.15 -20.10
N LYS A 3 23.65 3.43 -19.74
CA LYS A 3 24.45 4.06 -18.67
C LYS A 3 24.01 3.67 -17.25
N LEU A 4 22.80 3.12 -17.09
CA LEU A 4 22.19 2.83 -15.78
C LEU A 4 22.25 1.34 -15.42
N ALA A 5 22.44 0.47 -16.42
CA ALA A 5 22.75 -0.94 -16.20
C ALA A 5 24.10 -1.18 -15.49
N ARG A 6 25.00 -0.18 -15.49
CA ARG A 6 26.29 -0.22 -14.77
C ARG A 6 26.16 -0.09 -13.24
N LEU A 7 24.99 0.32 -12.75
CA LEU A 7 24.69 0.46 -11.31
C LEU A 7 23.98 -0.77 -10.72
N GLY A 8 23.79 -1.85 -11.49
CA GLY A 8 23.19 -3.09 -11.00
C GLY A 8 21.70 -3.01 -10.62
N LEU A 9 21.06 -1.87 -10.83
CA LEU A 9 19.64 -1.64 -10.53
C LEU A 9 18.77 -2.20 -11.66
N ARG A 10 18.05 -3.29 -11.39
CA ARG A 10 16.98 -3.82 -12.25
C ARG A 10 15.68 -3.03 -12.01
N THR A 11 15.73 -1.72 -12.26
CA THR A 11 14.60 -0.81 -11.99
C THR A 11 14.41 0.12 -13.18
N ASP A 12 13.16 0.50 -13.48
CA ASP A 12 12.92 1.55 -14.46
C ASP A 12 13.54 2.85 -13.93
N PRO A 13 14.57 3.38 -14.62
CA PRO A 13 15.32 4.51 -14.11
C PRO A 13 14.46 5.77 -13.98
N THR A 14 13.44 5.93 -14.83
CA THR A 14 12.56 7.10 -14.79
C THR A 14 11.78 7.12 -13.48
N ILE A 15 11.18 5.98 -13.13
CA ILE A 15 10.36 5.85 -11.91
C ILE A 15 11.25 6.00 -10.66
N PHE A 16 12.43 5.38 -10.66
CA PHE A 16 13.34 5.42 -9.53
C PHE A 16 13.85 6.83 -9.23
N PHE A 17 14.35 7.55 -10.24
CA PHE A 17 14.88 8.90 -10.01
C PHE A 17 13.78 9.92 -9.70
N THR A 18 12.59 9.81 -10.31
CA THR A 18 11.47 10.70 -9.98
C THR A 18 10.97 10.49 -8.56
N SER A 19 10.79 9.24 -8.12
CA SER A 19 10.34 8.92 -6.75
C SER A 19 11.38 9.29 -5.70
N ALA A 20 12.66 8.98 -5.95
CA ALA A 20 13.76 9.37 -5.06
C ALA A 20 13.90 10.90 -4.95
N GLY A 21 13.79 11.63 -6.08
CA GLY A 21 13.84 13.09 -6.09
C GLY A 21 12.71 13.72 -5.28
N LEU A 22 11.48 13.22 -5.45
CA LEU A 22 10.32 13.66 -4.67
C LEU A 22 10.50 13.37 -3.18
N MET A 23 11.01 12.18 -2.82
CA MET A 23 11.29 11.82 -1.43
C MET A 23 12.28 12.79 -0.78
N VAL A 24 13.41 13.06 -1.44
CA VAL A 24 14.45 13.97 -0.92
C VAL A 24 13.92 15.38 -0.77
N LEU A 25 13.16 15.88 -1.76
CA LEU A 25 12.52 17.19 -1.68
C LEU A 25 11.59 17.29 -0.46
N PHE A 26 10.76 16.27 -0.24
CA PHE A 26 9.83 16.23 0.87
C PHE A 26 10.55 16.16 2.22
N LEU A 27 11.63 15.39 2.31
CA LEU A 27 12.50 15.31 3.49
C LEU A 27 13.12 16.67 3.83
N VAL A 28 13.68 17.36 2.85
CA VAL A 28 14.30 18.68 3.06
C VAL A 28 13.25 19.67 3.55
N ALA A 29 12.04 19.67 2.98
CA ALA A 29 10.95 20.51 3.46
C ALA A 29 10.59 20.22 4.92
N LEU A 30 10.50 18.94 5.32
CA LEU A 30 10.24 18.52 6.71
C LEU A 30 11.30 18.99 7.70
N ILE A 31 12.58 19.00 7.30
CA ILE A 31 13.69 19.46 8.16
C ILE A 31 13.63 20.97 8.38
N ILE A 32 13.27 21.74 7.35
CA ILE A 32 13.27 23.21 7.41
C ILE A 32 12.12 23.74 8.28
N ALA A 33 10.93 23.13 8.21
CA ALA A 33 9.74 23.63 8.90
C ALA A 33 8.86 22.51 9.52
N PRO A 34 9.37 21.78 10.52
CA PRO A 34 8.68 20.61 11.09
C PRO A 34 7.35 20.96 11.76
N GLU A 35 7.29 22.07 12.52
CA GLU A 35 6.09 22.53 13.25
C GLU A 35 4.95 22.92 12.29
N MET A 36 5.25 23.71 11.26
CA MET A 36 4.27 24.13 10.26
C MET A 36 3.73 22.93 9.48
N ILE A 37 4.62 22.04 9.04
CA ILE A 37 4.22 20.85 8.29
C ILE A 37 3.40 19.91 9.18
N GLY A 38 3.81 19.71 10.43
CA GLY A 38 3.08 18.93 11.43
C GLY A 38 1.67 19.45 11.67
N SER A 39 1.50 20.78 11.81
CA SER A 39 0.17 21.38 12.01
C SER A 39 -0.73 21.26 10.77
N ILE A 40 -0.19 21.41 9.56
CA ILE A 40 -0.92 21.16 8.30
C ILE A 40 -1.35 19.69 8.22
N PHE A 41 -0.45 18.75 8.53
CA PHE A 41 -0.79 17.32 8.56
C PHE A 41 -1.86 16.99 9.60
N ALA A 42 -1.79 17.59 10.79
CA ALA A 42 -2.79 17.40 11.83
C ALA A 42 -4.16 17.94 11.41
N ALA A 43 -4.20 19.14 10.83
CA ALA A 43 -5.42 19.73 10.29
C ALA A 43 -6.01 18.89 9.15
N GLY A 44 -5.18 18.45 8.21
CA GLY A 44 -5.58 17.58 7.12
C GLY A 44 -6.12 16.23 7.60
N ARG A 45 -5.41 15.57 8.54
CA ARG A 45 -5.87 14.33 9.19
C ARG A 45 -7.23 14.53 9.85
N SER A 46 -7.38 15.59 10.65
CA SER A 46 -8.65 15.90 11.34
C SER A 46 -9.78 16.06 10.33
N TRP A 47 -9.56 16.83 9.26
CA TRP A 47 -10.53 17.01 8.19
C TRP A 47 -10.93 15.70 7.51
N VAL A 48 -9.95 14.85 7.18
CA VAL A 48 -10.21 13.54 6.57
C VAL A 48 -11.03 12.66 7.50
N VAL A 49 -10.69 12.62 8.79
CA VAL A 49 -11.42 11.79 9.77
C VAL A 49 -12.85 12.32 9.98
N THR A 50 -13.05 13.63 10.09
CA THR A 50 -14.38 14.21 10.31
C THR A 50 -15.28 14.06 9.08
N ASN A 51 -14.74 14.24 7.86
CA ASN A 51 -15.56 14.26 6.64
C ASN A 51 -15.62 12.91 5.93
N LEU A 52 -14.52 12.15 5.90
CA LEU A 52 -14.43 10.84 5.24
C LEU A 52 -14.45 9.66 6.23
N GLY A 53 -14.44 9.89 7.55
CA GLY A 53 -14.41 8.80 8.54
C GLY A 53 -15.56 7.82 8.39
N TRP A 54 -16.77 8.30 8.10
CA TRP A 54 -17.93 7.44 7.83
C TRP A 54 -17.69 6.56 6.58
N PHE A 55 -17.16 7.12 5.50
CA PHE A 55 -16.82 6.38 4.28
C PHE A 55 -15.76 5.31 4.56
N PHE A 56 -14.74 5.61 5.36
CA PHE A 56 -13.76 4.61 5.80
C PHE A 56 -14.40 3.47 6.60
N ILE A 57 -15.27 3.79 7.56
CA ILE A 57 -15.97 2.78 8.37
C ILE A 57 -16.84 1.89 7.49
N PHE A 58 -17.62 2.46 6.57
CA PHE A 58 -18.40 1.69 5.61
C PHE A 58 -17.51 0.86 4.68
N GLY A 59 -16.40 1.42 4.18
CA GLY A 59 -15.48 0.72 3.29
C GLY A 59 -14.84 -0.49 3.95
N VAL A 60 -14.35 -0.35 5.19
CA VAL A 60 -13.78 -1.46 5.97
C VAL A 60 -14.85 -2.49 6.32
N SER A 61 -16.04 -2.04 6.74
CA SER A 61 -17.15 -2.93 7.06
C SER A 61 -17.63 -3.71 5.84
N PHE A 62 -17.73 -3.04 4.69
CA PHE A 62 -18.07 -3.67 3.42
C PHE A 62 -17.01 -4.69 3.01
N TRP A 63 -15.72 -4.35 3.09
CA TRP A 63 -14.64 -5.29 2.79
C TRP A 63 -14.68 -6.51 3.71
N LEU A 64 -14.93 -6.32 5.00
CA LEU A 64 -15.06 -7.42 5.96
C LEU A 64 -16.23 -8.34 5.59
N VAL A 65 -17.41 -7.77 5.33
CA VAL A 65 -18.60 -8.54 4.92
C VAL A 65 -18.34 -9.27 3.60
N PHE A 66 -17.68 -8.62 2.64
CA PHE A 66 -17.31 -9.20 1.37
C PHE A 66 -16.35 -10.38 1.52
N LEU A 67 -15.31 -10.26 2.35
CA LEU A 67 -14.37 -11.35 2.64
C LEU A 67 -15.07 -12.51 3.36
N LEU A 68 -15.94 -12.23 4.33
CA LEU A 68 -16.75 -13.24 5.01
C LEU A 68 -17.68 -13.94 4.02
N TRP A 69 -18.30 -13.20 3.12
CA TRP A 69 -19.14 -13.76 2.07
C TRP A 69 -18.33 -14.67 1.14
N ILE A 70 -17.15 -14.25 0.68
CA ILE A 70 -16.27 -15.13 -0.11
C ILE A 70 -15.94 -16.40 0.66
N ALA A 71 -15.49 -16.27 1.90
CA ALA A 71 -15.06 -17.39 2.74
C ALA A 71 -16.17 -18.41 3.01
N LEU A 72 -17.41 -17.95 3.24
CA LEU A 72 -18.57 -18.82 3.50
C LEU A 72 -19.26 -19.31 2.22
N SER A 73 -19.01 -18.66 1.08
CA SER A 73 -19.59 -19.03 -0.20
C SER A 73 -18.84 -20.19 -0.86
N ARG A 74 -19.39 -20.67 -2.00
CA ARG A 74 -18.73 -21.63 -2.89
C ARG A 74 -17.32 -21.19 -3.33
N TYR A 75 -17.04 -19.89 -3.35
CA TYR A 75 -15.76 -19.34 -3.78
C TYR A 75 -14.63 -19.58 -2.78
N GLY A 76 -14.94 -19.78 -1.50
CA GLY A 76 -13.95 -20.11 -0.46
C GLY A 76 -13.29 -21.47 -0.64
N ASN A 77 -13.94 -22.40 -1.38
CA ASN A 77 -13.39 -23.73 -1.67
C ASN A 77 -12.50 -23.76 -2.92
N ILE A 78 -12.38 -22.65 -3.65
CA ILE A 78 -11.56 -22.59 -4.86
C ILE A 78 -10.09 -22.45 -4.44
N ARG A 79 -9.26 -23.38 -4.91
CA ARG A 79 -7.81 -23.32 -4.73
C ARG A 79 -7.22 -22.30 -5.70
N LEU A 80 -6.38 -21.40 -5.18
CA LEU A 80 -5.66 -20.41 -5.98
C LEU A 80 -4.38 -21.07 -6.54
N GLY A 81 -4.51 -21.80 -7.65
CA GLY A 81 -3.44 -22.55 -8.30
C GLY A 81 -3.97 -23.42 -9.43
N GLY A 82 -3.11 -24.26 -10.02
CA GLY A 82 -3.57 -25.31 -10.94
C GLY A 82 -4.49 -26.33 -10.25
N GLU A 83 -5.27 -27.11 -11.02
CA GLU A 83 -6.19 -28.11 -10.46
C GLU A 83 -5.48 -29.14 -9.57
N ASP A 84 -4.21 -29.44 -9.88
CA ASP A 84 -3.36 -30.39 -9.15
C ASP A 84 -2.34 -29.72 -8.21
N ASP A 85 -2.32 -28.38 -8.11
CA ASP A 85 -1.36 -27.69 -7.25
C ASP A 85 -1.67 -27.94 -5.76
N ARG A 86 -0.60 -28.17 -5.02
CA ARG A 86 -0.60 -28.34 -3.56
C ARG A 86 0.05 -27.13 -2.90
N PRO A 87 -0.28 -26.81 -1.64
CA PRO A 87 0.37 -25.72 -0.92
C PRO A 87 1.89 -25.90 -0.90
N GLU A 88 2.63 -24.87 -1.31
CA GLU A 88 4.10 -24.89 -1.31
C GLU A 88 4.68 -24.90 0.12
N TYR A 89 3.92 -24.37 1.08
CA TYR A 89 4.27 -24.33 2.50
C TYR A 89 3.24 -25.09 3.33
N GLY A 90 3.73 -25.78 4.38
CA GLY A 90 2.86 -26.41 5.37
C GLY A 90 2.19 -25.36 6.28
N VAL A 91 1.03 -25.69 6.86
CA VAL A 91 0.22 -24.74 7.69
C VAL A 91 1.00 -24.10 8.84
N LEU A 92 2.03 -24.77 9.37
CA LEU A 92 2.89 -24.26 10.45
C LEU A 92 4.12 -23.49 9.95
N THR A 93 4.44 -23.58 8.66
CA THR A 93 5.60 -22.93 8.01
C THR A 93 5.16 -21.84 7.01
N PHE A 94 3.85 -21.64 6.88
CA PHE A 94 3.23 -20.61 6.03
C PHE A 94 3.63 -19.20 6.46
#